data_AF-A0ABD7BXI9-F1
#
_entry.id   AF-A0ABD7BXI9-F1
#
_cell.length_a   1.000
_cell.length_b   1.000
_cell.length_c   1.000
_cell.angle_alpha   90.00
_cell.angle_beta   90.00
_cell.angle_gamma   90.00
#
_symmetry.space_group_name_H-M   'P 1'
#
loop_
_entity.id
_entity.type
_entity.pdbx_description
1 polymer ?
#
loop_
_entity_poly.entity_id
_entity_poly.type
_entity_poly.pdbx_seq_one_letter_code
_entity_poly.pdbx_strand_id
1 'polypeptide(L)'
;MGRKKDKETDTIKITNQEGIALATDPQRFDDGLAQLQAASDHLFDLAQHGSCQITAYHRDQVAFSVKIKLPIEGKIEDLITDLISQRQEVTSPPATGVSVANETEPDSASEPASEPVLTDSLAADTTPKRISNRSRRTTAKKPKQNAIKLPSISLPKVSRSFLKHLITIAVLLIIAGGFLFGTKLVVDAYNAPPSYTSLIKKGDYLQAGKLYPNRRDDVRKTLTDQSNVKQLAKFQRVYPKAETLFDLAYLQHDYPKVIAMSNRVTLSQERQAKLAIAYVHTKQFDAAVLINEQLKSKTLSEVIALGYVRQKDFDKAQKINDKLKDSTISQAIEVGKKYAAGIDAFNKMASDSKQPADKRQQAKQTVKTFEHALSTLGESNNSNL
;
A
#
# COMPACT_ATOMS: atom_id res chain seq x y z
N MET A 1 27.39 34.77 -29.66
CA MET A 1 27.47 33.38 -29.16
C MET A 1 26.22 33.10 -28.33
N GLY A 2 25.60 31.92 -28.47
CA GLY A 2 24.39 31.59 -27.71
C GLY A 2 24.70 31.07 -26.32
N ARG A 3 24.01 31.57 -25.29
CA ARG A 3 23.89 30.87 -24.02
C ARG A 3 23.11 29.58 -24.28
N LYS A 4 23.67 28.41 -23.95
CA LYS A 4 22.86 27.20 -23.83
C LYS A 4 21.79 27.48 -22.77
N LYS A 5 20.55 27.10 -23.04
CA LYS A 5 19.62 26.82 -21.94
C LYS A 5 20.06 25.49 -21.37
N ASP A 6 20.66 25.51 -20.19
CA ASP A 6 20.82 24.28 -19.42
C ASP A 6 19.42 23.75 -19.15
N LYS A 7 19.17 22.51 -19.58
CA LYS A 7 17.91 21.84 -19.27
C LYS A 7 17.96 21.49 -17.80
N GLU A 8 16.91 21.86 -17.06
CA GLU A 8 16.67 21.25 -15.76
C GLU A 8 16.54 19.73 -15.99
N THR A 9 17.51 18.98 -15.50
CA THR A 9 17.54 17.51 -15.59
C THR A 9 17.69 16.96 -14.20
N ASP A 10 16.67 16.27 -13.73
CA ASP A 10 16.77 15.47 -12.51
C ASP A 10 17.73 14.31 -12.76
N THR A 11 18.65 14.10 -11.83
CA THR A 11 19.71 13.09 -11.95
C THR A 11 19.69 12.13 -10.78
N ILE A 12 20.18 10.93 -11.01
CA ILE A 12 20.31 9.88 -10.01
C ILE A 12 21.77 9.40 -9.99
N LYS A 13 22.31 9.25 -8.78
CA LYS A 13 23.60 8.62 -8.54
C LYS A 13 23.40 7.32 -7.78
N ILE A 14 23.93 6.23 -8.32
CA ILE A 14 23.92 4.91 -7.67
C ILE A 14 25.25 4.72 -6.93
N THR A 15 25.19 4.19 -5.72
CA THR A 15 26.37 3.75 -4.96
C THR A 15 26.21 2.27 -4.65
N ASN A 16 26.97 1.44 -5.36
CA ASN A 16 27.01 -0.01 -5.15
C ASN A 16 27.47 -0.31 -3.71
N GLN A 17 26.87 -1.30 -3.04
CA GLN A 17 27.29 -1.73 -1.68
C GLN A 17 27.64 -3.21 -1.64
N GLU A 18 26.76 -4.09 -2.11
CA GLU A 18 26.96 -5.54 -2.08
C GLU A 18 26.26 -6.21 -3.27
N GLY A 19 26.85 -7.24 -3.88
CA GLY A 19 26.22 -8.04 -4.95
C GLY A 19 25.88 -7.31 -6.26
N ILE A 20 26.32 -6.06 -6.44
CA ILE A 20 25.88 -5.16 -7.52
C ILE A 20 27.09 -4.42 -8.13
N ALA A 21 27.10 -4.29 -9.46
CA ALA A 21 28.05 -3.47 -10.21
C ALA A 21 27.33 -2.63 -11.28
N LEU A 22 26.78 -1.47 -10.87
CA LEU A 22 26.14 -0.50 -11.76
C LEU A 22 26.99 0.77 -11.91
N ALA A 23 26.61 1.62 -12.88
CA ALA A 23 27.30 2.89 -13.11
C ALA A 23 27.13 3.82 -11.89
N THR A 24 28.24 4.33 -11.36
CA THR A 24 28.27 5.15 -10.14
C THR A 24 28.33 6.65 -10.41
N ASP A 25 28.39 7.06 -11.67
CA ASP A 25 28.38 8.46 -12.07
C ASP A 25 26.94 9.03 -12.09
N PRO A 26 26.75 10.35 -11.90
CA PRO A 26 25.43 10.96 -12.02
C PRO A 26 24.90 10.83 -13.46
N GLN A 27 23.76 10.16 -13.61
CA GLN A 27 23.04 9.97 -14.87
C GLN A 27 21.62 10.53 -14.75
N ARG A 28 20.86 10.63 -15.84
CA ARG A 28 19.46 11.08 -15.74
C ARG A 28 18.66 10.12 -14.88
N PHE A 29 17.64 10.66 -14.22
CA PHE A 29 16.76 9.90 -13.35
C PHE A 29 16.21 8.64 -14.04
N ASP A 30 15.54 8.80 -15.19
CA ASP A 30 14.94 7.71 -15.98
C ASP A 30 15.97 6.65 -16.42
N ASP A 31 17.13 7.08 -16.94
CA ASP A 31 18.20 6.19 -17.40
C ASP A 31 18.74 5.32 -16.26
N GLY A 32 18.88 5.89 -15.06
CA GLY A 32 19.34 5.16 -13.87
C GLY A 32 18.26 4.28 -13.22
N LEU A 33 16.97 4.65 -13.30
CA LEU A 33 15.87 3.77 -12.91
C LEU A 33 15.81 2.53 -13.81
N ALA A 34 15.91 2.72 -15.14
CA ALA A 34 15.96 1.62 -16.09
C ALA A 34 17.17 0.69 -15.83
N GLN A 35 18.34 1.24 -15.50
CA GLN A 35 19.52 0.46 -15.10
C GLN A 35 19.28 -0.34 -13.80
N LEU A 36 18.63 0.24 -12.79
CA LEU A 36 18.31 -0.43 -11.53
C LEU A 36 17.25 -1.52 -11.70
N GLN A 37 16.24 -1.31 -12.55
CA GLN A 37 15.24 -2.34 -12.88
C GLN A 37 15.90 -3.51 -13.61
N ALA A 38 16.73 -3.25 -14.63
CA ALA A 38 17.46 -4.31 -15.34
C ALA A 38 18.40 -5.10 -14.41
N ALA A 39 19.02 -4.44 -13.42
CA ALA A 39 19.83 -5.08 -12.39
C ALA A 39 19.00 -5.92 -11.41
N SER A 40 17.81 -5.44 -11.05
CA SER A 40 16.83 -6.16 -10.24
C SER A 40 16.37 -7.44 -10.94
N ASP A 41 15.95 -7.32 -12.20
CA ASP A 41 15.45 -8.44 -13.01
C ASP A 41 16.55 -9.51 -13.21
N HIS A 42 17.78 -9.09 -13.49
CA HIS A 42 18.94 -10.00 -13.62
C HIS A 42 19.30 -10.71 -12.30
N LEU A 43 19.22 -10.03 -11.14
CA LEU A 43 19.44 -10.67 -9.84
C LEU A 43 18.29 -11.61 -9.46
N PHE A 44 17.06 -11.31 -9.88
CA PHE A 44 15.89 -12.19 -9.72
C PHE A 44 16.07 -13.48 -10.52
N ASP A 45 16.43 -13.40 -11.80
CA ASP A 45 16.67 -14.56 -12.67
C ASP A 45 17.81 -15.46 -12.15
N LEU A 46 18.84 -14.88 -11.51
CA LEU A 46 19.94 -15.61 -10.87
C LEU A 46 19.63 -16.09 -9.45
N ALA A 47 18.48 -15.74 -8.87
CA ALA A 47 18.12 -15.95 -7.46
C ALA A 47 19.19 -15.42 -6.46
N GLN A 48 19.82 -14.30 -6.80
CA GLN A 48 20.84 -13.63 -5.99
C GLN A 48 20.30 -12.36 -5.34
N HIS A 49 21.03 -11.83 -4.37
CA HIS A 49 20.69 -10.60 -3.66
C HIS A 49 21.80 -9.57 -3.74
N GLY A 50 21.42 -8.30 -3.71
CA GLY A 50 22.35 -7.18 -3.68
C GLY A 50 21.81 -5.98 -2.91
N SER A 51 22.66 -4.98 -2.69
CA SER A 51 22.25 -3.69 -2.12
C SER A 51 23.03 -2.52 -2.71
N CYS A 52 22.33 -1.40 -2.86
CA CYS A 52 22.87 -0.13 -3.36
C CYS A 52 22.17 1.04 -2.66
N GLN A 53 22.82 2.20 -2.64
CA GLN A 53 22.19 3.44 -2.22
C GLN A 53 21.98 4.32 -3.44
N ILE A 54 20.74 4.77 -3.64
CA ILE A 54 20.42 5.78 -4.64
C ILE A 54 20.36 7.16 -3.97
N THR A 55 20.84 8.17 -4.69
CA THR A 55 20.68 9.57 -4.32
C THR A 55 20.17 10.30 -5.55
N ALA A 56 18.99 10.91 -5.42
CA ALA A 56 18.35 11.68 -6.46
C ALA A 56 18.59 13.18 -6.24
N TYR A 57 18.81 13.92 -7.32
CA TYR A 57 19.12 15.33 -7.31
C TYR A 57 18.12 16.09 -8.19
N HIS A 58 17.53 17.14 -7.63
CA HIS A 58 16.74 18.13 -8.35
C HIS A 58 17.50 19.46 -8.29
N ARG A 59 17.83 20.04 -9.46
CA ARG A 59 18.67 21.27 -9.57
C ARG A 59 19.95 21.19 -8.72
N ASP A 60 20.68 20.09 -8.86
CA ASP A 60 21.91 19.75 -8.12
C ASP A 60 21.79 19.64 -6.58
N GLN A 61 20.60 19.83 -6.01
CA GLN A 61 20.31 19.61 -4.59
C GLN A 61 19.77 18.19 -4.38
N VAL A 62 20.17 17.52 -3.30
CA VAL A 62 19.69 16.18 -2.97
C VAL A 62 18.20 16.24 -2.63
N ALA A 63 17.35 15.69 -3.50
CA ALA A 63 15.91 15.55 -3.27
C ALA A 63 15.62 14.42 -2.29
N PHE A 64 16.29 13.26 -2.45
CA PHE A 64 16.26 12.16 -1.48
C PHE A 64 17.49 11.26 -1.62
N SER A 65 17.77 10.48 -0.57
CA SER A 65 18.73 9.38 -0.60
C SER A 65 18.22 8.20 0.22
N VAL A 66 18.28 7.00 -0.34
CA VAL A 66 17.73 5.77 0.27
C VAL A 66 18.54 4.54 -0.14
N LYS A 67 18.65 3.58 0.78
CA LYS A 67 19.25 2.26 0.52
C LYS A 67 18.19 1.28 0.05
N ILE A 68 18.46 0.61 -1.06
CA ILE A 68 17.58 -0.37 -1.69
C ILE A 68 18.28 -1.74 -1.68
N LYS A 69 17.49 -2.81 -1.52
CA LYS A 69 17.93 -4.19 -1.74
C LYS A 69 17.35 -4.69 -3.06
N LEU A 70 18.14 -5.43 -3.83
CA LEU A 70 17.73 -6.08 -5.06
C LEU A 70 17.64 -7.61 -4.87
N PRO A 71 16.76 -8.32 -5.60
CA PRO A 71 15.73 -7.79 -6.50
C PRO A 71 14.60 -7.06 -5.74
N ILE A 72 13.94 -6.14 -6.43
CA ILE A 72 12.79 -5.36 -5.96
C ILE A 72 11.51 -6.15 -6.26
N GLU A 73 10.59 -6.18 -5.30
CA GLU A 73 9.25 -6.77 -5.50
C GLU A 73 8.31 -5.72 -6.10
N GLY A 74 8.32 -5.60 -7.43
CA GLY A 74 7.52 -4.62 -8.19
C GLY A 74 8.38 -3.77 -9.13
N LYS A 75 7.85 -2.62 -9.56
CA LYS A 75 8.64 -1.60 -10.26
C LYS A 75 9.44 -0.77 -9.26
N ILE A 76 10.60 -0.27 -9.67
CA ILE A 76 11.39 0.63 -8.83
C ILE A 76 10.72 2.00 -8.60
N GLU A 77 9.93 2.50 -9.55
CA GLU A 77 9.19 3.77 -9.41
C GLU A 77 8.17 3.72 -8.27
N ASP A 78 7.46 2.58 -8.16
CA ASP A 78 6.46 2.34 -7.11
C ASP A 78 7.14 2.30 -5.74
N LEU A 79 8.23 1.54 -5.62
CA LEU A 79 9.04 1.44 -4.39
C LEU A 79 9.60 2.81 -3.94
N ILE A 80 10.09 3.62 -4.89
CA ILE A 80 10.61 4.97 -4.59
C ILE A 80 9.48 5.89 -4.13
N THR A 81 8.29 5.78 -4.73
CA THR A 81 7.11 6.56 -4.34
C THR A 81 6.68 6.23 -2.91
N ASP A 82 6.60 4.94 -2.55
CA ASP A 82 6.30 4.51 -1.18
C ASP A 82 7.35 4.96 -0.17
N LEU A 83 8.64 4.86 -0.51
CA LEU A 83 9.76 5.27 0.36
C LEU A 83 9.82 6.79 0.57
N ILE A 84 9.34 7.58 -0.38
CA ILE A 84 9.20 9.05 -0.23
C ILE A 84 7.98 9.37 0.64
N SER A 85 6.82 8.76 0.36
CA SER A 85 5.59 8.96 1.14
C SER A 85 5.76 8.63 2.62
N GLN A 86 6.33 7.46 2.94
CA GLN A 86 6.62 7.04 4.32
C GLN A 86 7.57 8.00 5.05
N ARG A 87 8.49 8.67 4.33
CA ARG A 87 9.39 9.67 4.93
C ARG A 87 8.68 11.00 5.20
N GLN A 88 7.66 11.36 4.43
CA GLN A 88 6.89 12.60 4.65
C GLN A 88 5.99 12.51 5.88
N GLU A 89 5.33 11.37 6.12
CA GLU A 89 4.53 11.16 7.35
C GLU A 89 5.36 11.34 8.64
N VAL A 90 6.57 10.80 8.67
CA VAL A 90 7.47 10.84 9.84
C VAL A 90 7.99 12.25 10.16
N THR A 91 7.85 13.22 9.25
CA THR A 91 8.44 14.57 9.38
C THR A 91 7.43 15.64 9.86
N SER A 92 6.23 15.24 10.27
CA SER A 92 5.22 16.16 10.84
C SER A 92 5.33 16.27 12.38
N PRO A 93 5.75 17.41 12.96
CA PRO A 93 5.87 17.56 14.41
C PRO A 93 4.49 17.75 15.08
N PRO A 94 4.27 17.19 16.29
CA PRO A 94 3.03 17.38 17.03
C PRO A 94 2.92 18.80 17.59
N ALA A 95 1.78 19.47 17.33
CA ALA A 95 1.52 20.84 17.75
C ALA A 95 1.10 20.93 19.24
N THR A 96 2.05 20.83 20.16
CA THR A 96 1.81 21.00 21.60
C THR A 96 1.86 22.49 22.00
N GLY A 97 0.78 23.22 21.72
CA GLY A 97 0.62 24.61 22.12
C GLY A 97 0.28 24.78 23.61
N VAL A 98 1.29 24.87 24.47
CA VAL A 98 1.12 25.31 25.87
C VAL A 98 1.29 26.83 25.95
N SER A 99 0.18 27.55 26.09
CA SER A 99 0.20 28.99 26.40
C SER A 99 0.41 29.19 27.90
N VAL A 100 1.46 29.92 28.27
CA VAL A 100 1.79 30.25 29.66
C VAL A 100 0.85 31.35 30.17
N ALA A 101 0.40 31.24 31.42
CA ALA A 101 -0.43 32.25 32.07
C ALA A 101 0.37 33.53 32.41
N ASN A 102 -0.31 34.66 32.47
CA ASN A 102 0.18 35.84 33.18
C ASN A 102 -1.02 36.54 33.85
N GLU A 103 -0.89 36.90 35.11
CA GLU A 103 -1.96 37.43 35.96
C GLU A 103 -2.04 38.96 35.87
N THR A 104 -3.23 39.55 36.06
CA THR A 104 -3.46 40.81 36.81
C THR A 104 -4.98 41.01 37.01
N GLU A 105 -5.39 41.10 38.27
CA GLU A 105 -6.73 41.46 38.79
C GLU A 105 -6.87 43.00 38.98
N PRO A 106 -8.00 43.55 39.48
CA PRO A 106 -9.42 43.18 39.29
C PRO A 106 -10.30 44.44 39.01
N ASP A 107 -11.64 44.28 38.87
CA ASP A 107 -12.58 45.24 39.50
C ASP A 107 -13.99 44.67 39.77
N SER A 108 -14.58 45.12 40.89
CA SER A 108 -16.00 45.24 41.27
C SER A 108 -17.07 44.22 40.83
N ALA A 109 -17.40 43.33 41.79
CA ALA A 109 -18.72 43.15 42.42
C ALA A 109 -20.00 42.99 41.58
N SER A 110 -20.69 41.84 41.75
CA SER A 110 -22.07 41.80 42.30
C SER A 110 -22.58 40.36 42.55
N GLU A 111 -22.83 40.03 43.82
CA GLU A 111 -23.68 38.93 44.31
C GLU A 111 -24.92 39.56 45.02
N PRO A 112 -25.94 38.84 45.58
CA PRO A 112 -26.03 37.39 45.86
C PRO A 112 -27.38 36.69 45.50
N ALA A 113 -27.48 35.41 45.90
CA ALA A 113 -28.70 34.65 46.24
C ALA A 113 -29.56 34.08 45.07
N SER A 114 -30.28 32.95 45.22
CA SER A 114 -30.64 32.19 46.45
C SER A 114 -30.64 30.67 46.28
N GLU A 115 -30.14 29.97 47.30
CA GLU A 115 -30.64 28.65 47.78
C GLU A 115 -31.53 28.90 49.04
N PRO A 116 -32.18 27.91 49.71
CA PRO A 116 -32.10 26.45 49.59
C PRO A 116 -33.49 25.75 49.51
N VAL A 117 -33.56 24.41 49.71
CA VAL A 117 -34.39 23.74 50.76
C VAL A 117 -34.16 22.21 50.76
N LEU A 118 -34.08 21.61 51.96
CA LEU A 118 -34.02 20.15 52.25
C LEU A 118 -35.42 19.63 52.64
N THR A 119 -35.78 18.34 52.74
CA THR A 119 -35.25 17.31 53.67
C THR A 119 -35.90 15.92 53.41
N ASP A 120 -35.27 14.84 53.91
CA ASP A 120 -35.87 13.60 54.49
C ASP A 120 -36.84 12.69 53.67
N SER A 121 -37.03 11.37 53.92
CA SER A 121 -36.39 10.29 54.72
C SER A 121 -36.98 8.92 54.26
N LEU A 122 -36.68 7.68 54.70
CA LEU A 122 -35.74 7.03 55.64
C LEU A 122 -35.66 5.52 55.26
N ALA A 123 -34.61 4.78 55.68
CA ALA A 123 -34.54 3.28 55.72
C ALA A 123 -34.60 2.53 54.36
N ALA A 124 -34.18 1.26 54.19
CA ALA A 124 -33.29 0.31 54.90
C ALA A 124 -33.05 -0.90 53.94
N ASP A 125 -32.02 -1.76 54.02
CA ASP A 125 -30.69 -1.76 54.65
C ASP A 125 -29.86 -2.93 54.01
N THR A 126 -28.74 -3.37 54.61
CA THR A 126 -27.89 -4.53 54.30
C THR A 126 -26.86 -4.38 53.17
N THR A 127 -25.73 -3.77 53.56
CA THR A 127 -24.37 -4.08 53.05
C THR A 127 -23.92 -5.48 53.56
N PRO A 128 -22.73 -6.09 53.26
CA PRO A 128 -21.43 -5.56 52.79
C PRO A 128 -20.83 -6.20 51.50
N LYS A 129 -20.01 -5.53 50.66
CA LYS A 129 -18.76 -4.73 50.85
C LYS A 129 -17.48 -5.60 50.78
N ARG A 130 -16.85 -5.64 49.60
CA ARG A 130 -15.53 -6.28 49.34
C ARG A 130 -14.41 -5.24 49.44
N ILE A 131 -13.54 -5.33 50.46
CA ILE A 131 -12.37 -4.44 50.62
C ILE A 131 -11.09 -5.26 50.78
N SER A 132 -9.99 -4.70 50.26
CA SER A 132 -8.62 -5.21 50.31
C SER A 132 -8.03 -5.34 51.73
N ASN A 133 -7.08 -6.26 51.94
CA ASN A 133 -5.68 -5.84 52.09
C ASN A 133 -4.61 -6.96 52.09
N ARG A 134 -3.54 -6.68 51.34
CA ARG A 134 -2.11 -6.75 51.70
C ARG A 134 -1.61 -7.77 52.75
N SER A 135 -0.92 -8.80 52.25
CA SER A 135 0.35 -9.39 52.74
C SER A 135 0.59 -9.63 54.25
N ARG A 136 0.86 -10.91 54.61
CA ARG A 136 1.95 -11.22 55.56
C ARG A 136 2.62 -12.57 55.28
N ARG A 137 3.87 -12.66 55.74
CA ARG A 137 4.87 -13.73 55.51
C ARG A 137 4.80 -14.79 56.61
N THR A 138 4.69 -16.07 56.28
CA THR A 138 4.83 -17.20 57.21
C THR A 138 5.73 -18.30 56.63
N THR A 139 6.16 -19.25 57.46
CA THR A 139 7.42 -19.99 57.31
C THR A 139 7.29 -21.43 56.78
N ALA A 140 8.42 -21.93 56.28
CA ALA A 140 8.59 -23.21 55.60
C ALA A 140 8.05 -24.44 56.36
N LYS A 141 7.40 -25.34 55.61
CA LYS A 141 7.37 -26.78 55.88
C LYS A 141 7.70 -27.54 54.59
N LYS A 142 8.66 -28.47 54.65
CA LYS A 142 9.03 -29.32 53.50
C LYS A 142 7.96 -30.40 53.29
N PRO A 143 7.41 -30.60 52.08
CA PRO A 143 6.70 -31.83 51.76
C PRO A 143 7.67 -33.01 51.73
N LYS A 144 7.24 -34.19 52.20
CA LYS A 144 8.05 -35.41 52.18
C LYS A 144 8.14 -35.96 50.76
N GLN A 145 9.33 -36.32 50.30
CA GLN A 145 9.49 -37.14 49.10
C GLN A 145 9.12 -38.59 49.43
N ASN A 146 8.12 -39.13 48.76
CA ASN A 146 7.79 -40.55 48.85
C ASN A 146 8.75 -41.33 47.95
N ALA A 147 9.67 -42.08 48.55
CA ALA A 147 10.63 -42.90 47.81
C ALA A 147 9.92 -44.08 47.12
N ILE A 148 9.83 -44.02 45.79
CA ILE A 148 9.34 -45.14 44.96
C ILE A 148 10.39 -46.27 45.04
N LYS A 149 10.02 -47.40 45.67
CA LYS A 149 10.87 -48.58 45.73
C LYS A 149 10.88 -49.30 44.39
N LEU A 150 11.95 -49.12 43.61
CA LEU A 150 12.23 -49.97 42.45
C LEU A 150 12.58 -51.39 42.92
N PRO A 151 12.04 -52.45 42.29
CA PRO A 151 12.46 -53.82 42.57
C PRO A 151 13.89 -54.04 42.07
N SER A 152 14.77 -54.57 42.93
CA SER A 152 16.17 -54.85 42.60
C SER A 152 16.29 -56.11 41.73
N ILE A 153 16.18 -55.96 40.41
CA ILE A 153 16.41 -57.06 39.46
C ILE A 153 17.89 -57.44 39.48
N SER A 154 18.19 -58.64 39.95
CA SER A 154 19.54 -59.20 39.99
C SER A 154 19.99 -59.65 38.60
N LEU A 155 20.81 -58.83 37.94
CA LEU A 155 21.43 -59.20 36.67
C LEU A 155 22.45 -60.33 36.87
N PRO A 156 22.40 -61.42 36.06
CA PRO A 156 23.41 -62.47 36.12
C PRO A 156 24.78 -61.96 35.67
N LYS A 157 25.86 -62.55 36.21
CA LYS A 157 27.24 -62.20 35.86
C LYS A 157 27.64 -62.72 34.46
N VAL A 158 27.18 -62.03 33.42
CA VAL A 158 27.60 -62.27 32.02
C VAL A 158 29.10 -61.97 31.88
N SER A 159 29.84 -62.79 31.11
CA SER A 159 31.28 -62.60 30.93
C SER A 159 31.61 -61.32 30.15
N ARG A 160 32.77 -60.70 30.45
CA ARG A 160 33.21 -59.45 29.83
C ARG A 160 33.45 -59.53 28.31
N SER A 161 33.53 -60.73 27.73
CA SER A 161 33.59 -60.92 26.27
C SER A 161 32.18 -60.96 25.65
N PHE A 162 31.22 -61.67 26.26
CA PHE A 162 29.85 -61.73 25.74
C PHE A 162 29.17 -60.37 25.71
N LEU A 163 29.40 -59.53 26.74
CA LEU A 163 28.84 -58.17 26.77
C LEU A 163 29.39 -57.28 25.63
N LYS A 164 30.65 -57.44 25.23
CA LYS A 164 31.22 -56.71 24.07
C LYS A 164 30.54 -57.10 22.76
N HIS A 165 30.27 -58.38 22.56
CA HIS A 165 29.56 -58.87 21.37
C HIS A 165 28.10 -58.41 21.35
N LEU A 166 27.40 -58.45 22.50
CA LEU A 166 26.04 -57.88 22.59
C LEU A 166 25.99 -56.38 22.29
N ILE A 167 26.94 -55.59 22.79
CA ILE A 167 27.01 -54.15 22.50
C ILE A 167 27.29 -53.91 21.00
N THR A 168 28.22 -54.63 20.38
CA THR A 168 28.51 -54.47 18.94
C THR A 168 27.33 -54.91 18.07
N ILE A 169 26.63 -56.00 18.41
CA ILE A 169 25.41 -56.43 17.69
C ILE A 169 24.29 -55.42 17.87
N ALA A 170 24.08 -54.88 19.08
CA ALA A 170 23.08 -53.84 19.33
C ALA A 170 23.38 -52.54 18.55
N VAL A 171 24.65 -52.11 18.50
CA VAL A 171 25.07 -50.97 17.67
C VAL A 171 24.83 -51.25 16.17
N LEU A 172 25.14 -52.45 15.68
CA LEU A 172 24.89 -52.83 14.29
C LEU A 172 23.39 -52.82 13.95
N LEU A 173 22.54 -53.32 14.86
CA LEU A 173 21.08 -53.30 14.72
C LEU A 173 20.48 -51.89 14.82
N ILE A 174 21.05 -51.00 15.64
CA ILE A 174 20.65 -49.59 15.69
C ILE A 174 21.01 -48.86 14.38
N ILE A 175 22.19 -49.15 13.81
CA ILE A 175 22.60 -48.58 12.52
C ILE A 175 21.68 -49.09 11.39
N ALA A 176 21.46 -50.41 11.30
CA ALA A 176 20.61 -51.01 10.27
C ALA A 176 19.12 -50.60 10.41
N GLY A 177 18.58 -50.63 11.63
CA GLY A 177 17.20 -50.23 11.92
C GLY A 177 16.97 -48.73 11.73
N GLY A 178 17.93 -47.89 12.13
CA GLY A 178 17.89 -46.45 11.89
C GLY A 178 17.89 -46.10 10.40
N PHE A 179 18.63 -46.84 9.57
CA PHE A 179 18.65 -46.65 8.12
C PHE A 179 17.29 -46.99 7.47
N LEU A 180 16.63 -48.06 7.92
CA LEU A 180 15.32 -48.48 7.41
C LEU A 180 14.16 -47.61 7.90
N PHE A 181 14.23 -47.06 9.12
CA PHE A 181 13.18 -46.20 9.67
C PHE A 181 13.32 -44.73 9.21
N GLY A 182 14.56 -44.23 9.13
CA GLY A 182 14.86 -42.86 8.69
C GLY A 182 14.52 -42.63 7.21
N THR A 183 14.79 -43.61 6.34
CA THR A 183 14.45 -43.51 4.90
C THR A 183 12.95 -43.38 4.66
N LYS A 184 12.10 -44.08 5.43
CA LYS A 184 10.64 -43.92 5.35
C LYS A 184 10.19 -42.50 5.69
N LEU A 185 10.59 -41.98 6.85
CA LEU A 185 10.22 -40.63 7.29
C LEU A 185 10.71 -39.53 6.32
N VAL A 186 11.91 -39.68 5.74
CA VAL A 186 12.44 -38.73 4.76
C VAL A 186 11.69 -38.82 3.42
N VAL A 187 11.36 -40.02 2.94
CA VAL A 187 10.62 -40.21 1.67
C VAL A 187 9.18 -39.72 1.79
N ASP A 188 8.50 -39.98 2.91
CA ASP A 188 7.13 -39.51 3.11
C ASP A 188 7.08 -37.98 3.28
N ALA A 189 8.10 -37.37 3.89
CA ALA A 189 8.27 -35.91 3.93
C ALA A 189 8.59 -35.29 2.55
N TYR A 190 9.32 -36.00 1.68
CA TYR A 190 9.64 -35.55 0.32
C TYR A 190 8.45 -35.63 -0.64
N ASN A 191 7.51 -36.56 -0.40
CA ASN A 191 6.29 -36.73 -1.19
C ASN A 191 5.07 -35.95 -0.64
N ALA A 192 5.22 -35.22 0.46
CA ALA A 192 4.15 -34.39 1.00
C ALA A 192 3.76 -33.27 0.01
N PRO A 193 2.47 -33.02 -0.23
CA PRO A 193 2.04 -31.98 -1.17
C PRO A 193 2.51 -30.60 -0.68
N PRO A 194 3.05 -29.74 -1.56
CA PRO A 194 3.65 -28.47 -1.17
C PRO A 194 2.61 -27.54 -0.54
N SER A 195 2.96 -26.96 0.61
CA SER A 195 2.03 -26.13 1.38
C SER A 195 1.58 -24.89 0.61
N TYR A 196 0.35 -24.44 0.86
CA TYR A 196 -0.21 -23.22 0.25
C TYR A 196 0.75 -22.03 0.32
N THR A 197 1.32 -21.76 1.50
CA THR A 197 2.29 -20.67 1.72
C THR A 197 3.63 -20.88 1.00
N SER A 198 4.05 -22.12 0.72
CA SER A 198 5.21 -22.37 -0.14
C SER A 198 4.89 -22.06 -1.61
N LEU A 199 3.72 -22.48 -2.09
CA LEU A 199 3.29 -22.25 -3.48
C LEU A 199 3.10 -20.76 -3.78
N ILE A 200 2.47 -19.99 -2.88
CA ILE A 200 2.33 -18.54 -3.05
C ILE A 200 3.69 -17.85 -3.09
N LYS A 201 4.62 -18.19 -2.17
CA LYS A 201 5.98 -17.62 -2.15
C LYS A 201 6.82 -17.98 -3.38
N LYS A 202 6.49 -19.05 -4.10
CA LYS A 202 7.13 -19.46 -5.36
C LYS A 202 6.46 -18.88 -6.61
N GLY A 203 5.30 -18.23 -6.49
CA GLY A 203 4.49 -17.82 -7.63
C GLY A 203 3.76 -18.97 -8.34
N ASP A 204 3.62 -20.15 -7.70
CA ASP A 204 2.96 -21.34 -8.22
C ASP A 204 1.41 -21.25 -8.12
N TYR A 205 0.85 -20.06 -8.42
CA TYR A 205 -0.56 -19.73 -8.14
C TYR A 205 -1.57 -20.71 -8.76
N LEU A 206 -1.32 -21.22 -9.98
CA LEU A 206 -2.19 -22.22 -10.63
C LEU A 206 -2.23 -23.55 -9.87
N GLN A 207 -1.11 -23.97 -9.30
CA GLN A 207 -0.99 -25.19 -8.49
C GLN A 207 -1.56 -24.95 -7.09
N ALA A 208 -1.40 -23.75 -6.52
CA ALA A 208 -2.09 -23.36 -5.29
C ALA A 208 -3.62 -23.46 -5.44
N GLY A 209 -4.18 -22.91 -6.53
CA GLY A 209 -5.61 -23.04 -6.86
C GLY A 209 -6.06 -24.46 -7.24
N LYS A 210 -5.13 -25.36 -7.56
CA LYS A 210 -5.41 -26.78 -7.82
C LYS A 210 -5.49 -27.59 -6.54
N LEU A 211 -4.47 -27.48 -5.69
CA LEU A 211 -4.33 -28.22 -4.43
C LEU A 211 -5.20 -27.65 -3.31
N TYR A 212 -5.51 -26.36 -3.34
CA TYR A 212 -6.32 -25.67 -2.33
C TYR A 212 -7.52 -24.92 -2.96
N PRO A 213 -8.56 -25.63 -3.46
CA PRO A 213 -9.71 -25.01 -4.13
C PRO A 213 -10.46 -23.98 -3.29
N ASN A 214 -10.49 -24.16 -1.97
CA ASN A 214 -11.07 -23.25 -0.99
C ASN A 214 -10.24 -21.96 -0.76
N ARG A 215 -8.99 -21.90 -1.23
CA ARG A 215 -8.12 -20.72 -1.16
C ARG A 215 -8.03 -19.96 -2.49
N ARG A 216 -8.86 -20.30 -3.49
CA ARG A 216 -8.83 -19.65 -4.81
C ARG A 216 -9.12 -18.14 -4.77
N ASP A 217 -9.92 -17.70 -3.81
CA ASP A 217 -10.20 -16.27 -3.61
C ASP A 217 -9.04 -15.53 -2.92
N ASP A 218 -8.33 -16.15 -1.98
CA ASP A 218 -7.04 -15.65 -1.48
C ASP A 218 -6.03 -15.49 -2.62
N VAL A 219 -5.90 -16.50 -3.49
CA VAL A 219 -4.97 -16.44 -4.65
C VAL A 219 -5.33 -15.27 -5.57
N ARG A 220 -6.63 -15.07 -5.87
CA ARG A 220 -7.10 -13.93 -6.66
C ARG A 220 -6.81 -12.61 -5.96
N LYS A 221 -7.01 -12.52 -4.65
CA LYS A 221 -6.74 -11.30 -3.88
C LYS A 221 -5.25 -10.97 -3.91
N THR A 222 -4.37 -11.90 -3.54
CA THR A 222 -2.90 -11.71 -3.62
C THR A 222 -2.46 -11.28 -5.01
N LEU A 223 -2.98 -11.90 -6.08
CA LEU A 223 -2.66 -11.52 -7.45
C LEU A 223 -3.21 -10.15 -7.90
N THR A 224 -4.32 -9.70 -7.30
CA THR A 224 -4.90 -8.37 -7.53
C THR A 224 -4.14 -7.31 -6.73
N ASP A 225 -3.81 -7.60 -5.46
CA ASP A 225 -3.05 -6.74 -4.55
C ASP A 225 -1.63 -6.48 -5.09
N GLN A 226 -0.98 -7.51 -5.65
CA GLN A 226 0.33 -7.42 -6.31
C GLN A 226 0.25 -6.86 -7.75
N SER A 227 -0.91 -6.38 -8.22
CA SER A 227 -1.14 -5.91 -9.61
C SER A 227 -0.65 -6.88 -10.70
N ASN A 228 -0.62 -8.19 -10.41
CA ASN A 228 0.04 -9.20 -11.23
C ASN A 228 -0.88 -9.69 -12.35
N VAL A 229 -1.22 -8.78 -13.28
CA VAL A 229 -2.14 -8.98 -14.41
C VAL A 229 -1.81 -10.25 -15.20
N LYS A 230 -0.52 -10.55 -15.41
CA LYS A 230 -0.04 -11.72 -16.18
C LYS A 230 -0.41 -13.04 -15.53
N GLN A 231 -0.26 -13.17 -14.21
CA GLN A 231 -0.65 -14.40 -13.49
C GLN A 231 -2.15 -14.40 -13.14
N LEU A 232 -2.76 -13.24 -12.86
CA LEU A 232 -4.21 -13.12 -12.64
C LEU A 232 -5.01 -13.54 -13.89
N ALA A 233 -4.59 -13.13 -15.10
CA ALA A 233 -5.19 -13.55 -16.36
C ALA A 233 -5.05 -15.06 -16.62
N LYS A 234 -3.91 -15.67 -16.30
CA LYS A 234 -3.72 -17.13 -16.35
C LYS A 234 -4.63 -17.84 -15.36
N PHE A 235 -4.69 -17.36 -14.12
CA PHE A 235 -5.52 -17.95 -13.07
C PHE A 235 -7.01 -17.87 -13.41
N GLN A 236 -7.48 -16.73 -13.91
CA GLN A 236 -8.84 -16.52 -14.39
C GLN A 236 -9.23 -17.47 -15.54
N ARG A 237 -8.30 -17.83 -16.42
CA ARG A 237 -8.56 -18.76 -17.53
C ARG A 237 -8.85 -20.19 -17.05
N VAL A 238 -8.24 -20.61 -15.94
CA VAL A 238 -8.38 -21.97 -15.37
C VAL A 238 -9.45 -22.03 -14.28
N TYR A 239 -9.61 -20.94 -13.51
CA TYR A 239 -10.55 -20.81 -12.41
C TYR A 239 -11.37 -19.52 -12.58
N PRO A 240 -12.33 -19.48 -13.52
CA PRO A 240 -13.07 -18.27 -13.83
C PRO A 240 -13.93 -17.78 -12.65
N LYS A 241 -13.91 -16.46 -12.42
CA LYS A 241 -14.81 -15.73 -11.52
C LYS A 241 -15.15 -14.35 -12.12
N ALA A 242 -16.33 -13.80 -11.82
CA ALA A 242 -16.80 -12.55 -12.43
C ALA A 242 -16.07 -11.34 -11.87
N GLU A 243 -15.89 -11.30 -10.54
CA GLU A 243 -15.14 -10.29 -9.80
C GLU A 243 -13.70 -10.18 -10.32
N THR A 244 -13.07 -11.31 -10.62
CA THR A 244 -11.72 -11.35 -11.19
C THR A 244 -11.66 -10.77 -12.61
N LEU A 245 -12.73 -10.83 -13.42
CA LEU A 245 -12.78 -10.12 -14.71
C LEU A 245 -12.91 -8.61 -14.54
N PHE A 246 -13.67 -8.17 -13.53
CA PHE A 246 -13.80 -6.76 -13.17
C PHE A 246 -12.45 -6.20 -12.68
N ASP A 247 -11.79 -6.91 -11.76
CA ASP A 247 -10.48 -6.51 -11.23
C ASP A 247 -9.38 -6.55 -12.33
N LEU A 248 -9.42 -7.54 -13.24
CA LEU A 248 -8.55 -7.56 -14.43
C LEU A 248 -8.79 -6.37 -15.37
N ALA A 249 -10.05 -6.01 -15.63
CA ALA A 249 -10.37 -4.87 -16.49
C ALA A 249 -9.85 -3.56 -15.88
N TYR A 250 -9.95 -3.41 -14.54
CA TYR A 250 -9.43 -2.25 -13.84
C TYR A 250 -7.90 -2.17 -13.89
N LEU A 251 -7.20 -3.26 -13.57
CA LEU A 251 -5.73 -3.35 -13.67
C LEU A 251 -5.19 -3.32 -15.11
N GLN A 252 -6.07 -3.32 -16.12
CA GLN A 252 -5.73 -3.13 -17.53
C GLN A 252 -6.15 -1.74 -18.05
N HIS A 253 -6.64 -0.86 -17.18
CA HIS A 253 -7.23 0.46 -17.49
C HIS A 253 -8.34 0.39 -18.56
N ASP A 254 -9.00 -0.77 -18.70
CA ASP A 254 -10.14 -1.03 -19.58
C ASP A 254 -11.43 -0.55 -18.88
N TYR A 255 -11.45 0.76 -18.58
CA TYR A 255 -12.51 1.41 -17.81
C TYR A 255 -13.93 1.22 -18.39
N PRO A 256 -14.17 1.20 -19.72
CA PRO A 256 -15.48 0.85 -20.27
C PRO A 256 -15.95 -0.55 -19.90
N LYS A 257 -15.03 -1.53 -19.81
CA LYS A 257 -15.33 -2.92 -19.42
C LYS A 257 -15.49 -3.09 -17.91
N VAL A 258 -14.78 -2.31 -17.09
CA VAL A 258 -15.06 -2.22 -15.64
C VAL A 258 -16.53 -1.84 -15.43
N ILE A 259 -17.00 -0.81 -16.14
CA ILE A 259 -18.39 -0.36 -16.10
C ILE A 259 -19.34 -1.44 -16.64
N ALA A 260 -19.07 -2.02 -17.80
CA ALA A 260 -19.91 -3.06 -18.41
C ALA A 260 -19.99 -4.38 -17.59
N MET A 261 -19.02 -4.65 -16.72
CA MET A 261 -19.00 -5.79 -15.80
C MET A 261 -19.61 -5.49 -14.43
N SER A 262 -19.85 -4.24 -14.08
CA SER A 262 -20.28 -3.81 -12.73
C SER A 262 -21.58 -4.46 -12.25
N ASN A 263 -22.53 -4.73 -13.16
CA ASN A 263 -23.80 -5.39 -12.85
C ASN A 263 -23.71 -6.92 -12.75
N ARG A 264 -22.50 -7.50 -12.88
CA ARG A 264 -22.25 -8.95 -12.82
C ARG A 264 -21.43 -9.38 -11.59
N VAL A 265 -21.17 -8.45 -10.67
CA VAL A 265 -20.24 -8.63 -9.55
C VAL A 265 -20.80 -8.04 -8.26
N THR A 266 -20.42 -8.61 -7.11
CA THR A 266 -20.67 -7.95 -5.83
C THR A 266 -19.73 -6.76 -5.66
N LEU A 267 -20.28 -5.56 -5.74
CA LEU A 267 -19.54 -4.30 -5.55
C LEU A 267 -19.25 -4.07 -4.06
N SER A 268 -18.14 -4.64 -3.58
CA SER A 268 -17.51 -4.21 -2.32
C SER A 268 -17.07 -2.74 -2.39
N GLN A 269 -16.84 -2.10 -1.25
CA GLN A 269 -16.40 -0.70 -1.17
C GLN A 269 -15.18 -0.39 -2.08
N GLU A 270 -14.24 -1.34 -2.15
CA GLU A 270 -13.08 -1.30 -3.05
C GLU A 270 -13.49 -1.31 -4.54
N ARG A 271 -14.42 -2.18 -4.94
CA ARG A 271 -14.92 -2.25 -6.33
C ARG A 271 -15.84 -1.08 -6.67
N GLN A 272 -16.54 -0.51 -5.70
CA GLN A 272 -17.24 0.76 -5.86
C GLN A 272 -16.24 1.90 -6.16
N ALA A 273 -15.12 1.99 -5.43
CA ALA A 273 -14.08 2.99 -5.72
C ALA A 273 -13.47 2.79 -7.13
N LYS A 274 -13.10 1.55 -7.50
CA LYS A 274 -12.65 1.19 -8.85
C LYS A 274 -13.66 1.58 -9.94
N LEU A 275 -14.95 1.39 -9.70
CA LEU A 275 -16.03 1.77 -10.61
C LEU A 275 -16.22 3.28 -10.72
N ALA A 276 -16.12 4.02 -9.61
CA ALA A 276 -16.17 5.48 -9.61
C ALA A 276 -14.99 6.08 -10.41
N ILE A 277 -13.78 5.54 -10.24
CA ILE A 277 -12.60 5.90 -11.03
C ILE A 277 -12.85 5.62 -12.53
N ALA A 278 -13.35 4.42 -12.88
CA ALA A 278 -13.68 4.09 -14.27
C ALA A 278 -14.72 5.05 -14.88
N TYR A 279 -15.72 5.50 -14.10
CA TYR A 279 -16.66 6.54 -14.53
C TYR A 279 -15.97 7.91 -14.75
N VAL A 280 -14.98 8.29 -13.93
CA VAL A 280 -14.18 9.51 -14.17
C VAL A 280 -13.39 9.42 -15.48
N HIS A 281 -12.62 8.35 -15.71
CA HIS A 281 -11.84 8.22 -16.95
C HIS A 281 -12.73 8.13 -18.21
N THR A 282 -13.97 7.66 -18.08
CA THR A 282 -14.97 7.67 -19.17
C THR A 282 -15.87 8.93 -19.18
N LYS A 283 -15.51 9.97 -18.41
CA LYS A 283 -16.18 11.28 -18.32
C LYS A 283 -17.64 11.26 -17.83
N GLN A 284 -18.06 10.17 -17.20
CA GLN A 284 -19.38 9.97 -16.61
C GLN A 284 -19.42 10.45 -15.14
N PHE A 285 -19.00 11.69 -14.91
CA PHE A 285 -18.73 12.21 -13.57
C PHE A 285 -19.94 12.19 -12.63
N ASP A 286 -21.17 12.40 -13.11
CA ASP A 286 -22.38 12.33 -12.28
C ASP A 286 -22.58 10.92 -11.68
N ALA A 287 -22.23 9.85 -12.42
CA ALA A 287 -22.26 8.48 -11.91
C ALA A 287 -21.16 8.22 -10.86
N ALA A 288 -19.99 8.85 -11.02
CA ALA A 288 -18.94 8.81 -10.02
C ALA A 288 -19.33 9.57 -8.73
N VAL A 289 -20.05 10.70 -8.85
CA VAL A 289 -20.62 11.43 -7.68
C VAL A 289 -21.56 10.52 -6.90
N LEU A 290 -22.53 9.88 -7.55
CA LEU A 290 -23.52 9.02 -6.88
C LEU A 290 -22.87 7.87 -6.08
N ILE A 291 -21.82 7.25 -6.61
CA ILE A 291 -21.05 6.25 -5.85
C ILE A 291 -20.31 6.91 -4.68
N ASN A 292 -19.70 8.07 -4.89
CA ASN A 292 -18.92 8.74 -3.85
C ASN A 292 -19.77 9.37 -2.73
N GLU A 293 -21.08 9.58 -2.93
CA GLU A 293 -21.99 9.93 -1.83
C GLU A 293 -22.12 8.81 -0.78
N GLN A 294 -21.97 7.54 -1.20
CA GLN A 294 -21.83 6.40 -0.29
C GLN A 294 -20.41 6.28 0.28
N LEU A 295 -19.37 6.39 -0.57
CA LEU A 295 -17.97 6.17 -0.15
C LEU A 295 -17.37 7.30 0.69
N LYS A 296 -17.85 8.54 0.51
CA LYS A 296 -17.41 9.77 1.20
C LYS A 296 -15.89 10.03 1.11
N SER A 297 -15.25 9.63 0.02
CA SER A 297 -13.81 9.82 -0.19
C SER A 297 -13.49 11.25 -0.61
N LYS A 298 -12.55 11.90 0.11
CA LYS A 298 -12.00 13.21 -0.27
C LYS A 298 -11.29 13.12 -1.64
N THR A 299 -10.43 12.11 -1.81
CA THR A 299 -9.67 11.85 -3.05
C THR A 299 -10.57 11.62 -4.26
N LEU A 300 -11.64 10.83 -4.14
CA LEU A 300 -12.59 10.69 -5.26
C LEU A 300 -13.32 12.02 -5.54
N SER A 301 -13.62 12.82 -4.51
CA SER A 301 -14.25 14.13 -4.69
C SER A 301 -13.32 15.11 -5.44
N GLU A 302 -12.03 15.12 -5.11
CA GLU A 302 -10.99 15.89 -5.81
C GLU A 302 -10.88 15.49 -7.27
N VAL A 303 -10.72 14.19 -7.53
CA VAL A 303 -10.58 13.61 -8.87
C VAL A 303 -11.81 13.88 -9.75
N ILE A 304 -13.02 13.77 -9.18
CA ILE A 304 -14.27 14.13 -9.87
C ILE A 304 -14.34 15.65 -10.16
N ALA A 305 -13.98 16.50 -9.20
CA ALA A 305 -14.01 17.96 -9.38
C ALA A 305 -13.01 18.43 -10.47
N LEU A 306 -11.80 17.87 -10.50
CA LEU A 306 -10.82 18.12 -11.56
C LEU A 306 -11.33 17.62 -12.92
N GLY A 307 -12.02 16.49 -12.97
CA GLY A 307 -12.72 16.00 -14.16
C GLY A 307 -13.73 17.02 -14.71
N TYR A 308 -14.57 17.59 -13.85
CA TYR A 308 -15.51 18.64 -14.22
C TYR A 308 -14.81 19.91 -14.75
N VAL A 309 -13.71 20.36 -14.11
CA VAL A 309 -12.89 21.48 -14.59
C VAL A 309 -12.37 21.23 -16.01
N ARG A 310 -11.81 20.04 -16.29
CA ARG A 310 -11.30 19.65 -17.63
C ARG A 310 -12.39 19.68 -18.71
N GLN A 311 -13.65 19.42 -18.32
CA GLN A 311 -14.83 19.47 -19.20
C GLN A 311 -15.56 20.84 -19.20
N LYS A 312 -14.98 21.90 -18.63
CA LYS A 312 -15.57 23.25 -18.47
C LYS A 312 -16.83 23.33 -17.59
N ASP A 313 -17.21 22.28 -16.85
CA ASP A 313 -18.35 22.28 -15.91
C ASP A 313 -17.91 22.86 -14.55
N PHE A 314 -17.59 24.14 -14.56
CA PHE A 314 -17.02 24.81 -13.39
C PHE A 314 -17.98 24.92 -12.21
N ASP A 315 -19.29 24.85 -12.46
CA ASP A 315 -20.31 24.99 -11.43
C ASP A 315 -20.48 23.69 -10.62
N LYS A 316 -20.43 22.52 -11.28
CA LYS A 316 -20.35 21.24 -10.55
C LYS A 316 -19.01 21.08 -9.83
N ALA A 317 -17.90 21.51 -10.44
CA ALA A 317 -16.59 21.54 -9.77
C ALA A 317 -16.62 22.41 -8.51
N GLN A 318 -17.19 23.62 -8.59
CA GLN A 318 -17.35 24.53 -7.45
C GLN A 318 -18.25 23.91 -6.38
N LYS A 319 -19.40 23.32 -6.74
CA LYS A 319 -20.34 22.68 -5.81
C LYS A 319 -19.73 21.51 -5.02
N ILE A 320 -18.73 20.82 -5.57
CA ILE A 320 -17.93 19.83 -4.83
C ILE A 320 -16.91 20.53 -3.94
N ASN A 321 -16.14 21.47 -4.49
CA ASN A 321 -15.13 22.22 -3.75
C ASN A 321 -15.72 23.01 -2.56
N ASP A 322 -16.96 23.48 -2.65
CA ASP A 322 -17.65 24.17 -1.55
C ASP A 322 -17.85 23.28 -0.31
N LYS A 323 -17.81 21.96 -0.47
CA LYS A 323 -17.82 20.98 0.64
C LYS A 323 -16.41 20.63 1.12
N LEU A 324 -15.42 20.62 0.23
CA LEU A 324 -14.03 20.20 0.52
C LEU A 324 -13.14 21.33 1.04
N LYS A 325 -13.42 22.58 0.61
CA LYS A 325 -12.60 23.79 0.80
C LYS A 325 -11.14 23.59 0.38
N ASP A 326 -10.91 22.98 -0.79
CA ASP A 326 -9.58 22.63 -1.26
C ASP A 326 -8.96 23.75 -2.13
N SER A 327 -7.76 24.20 -1.76
CA SER A 327 -7.05 25.26 -2.49
C SER A 327 -6.63 24.80 -3.90
N THR A 328 -6.30 23.53 -4.09
CA THR A 328 -5.89 22.95 -5.37
C THR A 328 -7.03 22.97 -6.37
N ILE A 329 -8.23 22.56 -5.94
CA ILE A 329 -9.44 22.60 -6.77
C ILE A 329 -9.85 24.05 -7.05
N SER A 330 -9.74 24.93 -6.05
CA SER A 330 -10.00 26.37 -6.21
C SER A 330 -9.13 26.99 -7.30
N GLN A 331 -7.83 26.71 -7.27
CA GLN A 331 -6.86 27.17 -8.29
C GLN A 331 -7.12 26.52 -9.66
N ALA A 332 -7.47 25.24 -9.70
CA ALA A 332 -7.82 24.55 -10.95
C ALA A 332 -9.09 25.15 -11.60
N ILE A 333 -10.11 25.50 -10.83
CA ILE A 333 -11.32 26.20 -11.32
C ILE A 333 -10.94 27.57 -11.89
N GLU A 334 -10.08 28.34 -11.21
CA GLU A 334 -9.64 29.67 -11.67
C GLU A 334 -8.83 29.58 -12.98
N VAL A 335 -7.84 28.69 -13.04
CA VAL A 335 -7.01 28.47 -14.23
C VAL A 335 -7.83 27.90 -15.38
N GLY A 336 -8.73 26.95 -15.10
CA GLY A 336 -9.63 26.37 -16.09
C GLY A 336 -10.57 27.40 -16.72
N LYS A 337 -11.13 28.33 -15.91
CA LYS A 337 -11.93 29.46 -16.41
C LYS A 337 -11.11 30.38 -17.33
N LYS A 338 -9.83 30.67 -16.99
CA LYS A 338 -8.92 31.45 -17.85
C LYS A 338 -8.63 30.75 -19.18
N TYR A 339 -8.36 29.43 -19.17
CA TYR A 339 -8.17 28.67 -20.41
C TYR A 339 -9.44 28.60 -21.25
N ALA A 340 -10.62 28.38 -20.65
CA ALA A 340 -11.89 28.39 -21.36
C ALA A 340 -12.15 29.74 -22.06
N ALA A 341 -12.04 30.86 -21.35
CA ALA A 341 -12.19 32.19 -21.93
C ALA A 341 -11.17 32.47 -23.04
N GLY A 342 -9.93 31.98 -22.90
CA GLY A 342 -8.90 32.05 -23.94
C GLY A 342 -9.26 31.25 -25.19
N ILE A 343 -9.72 30.00 -25.04
CA ILE A 343 -10.19 29.14 -26.13
C ILE A 343 -11.30 29.85 -26.91
N ASP A 344 -12.29 30.41 -26.21
CA ASP A 344 -13.46 31.02 -26.84
C ASP A 344 -13.09 32.32 -27.57
N ALA A 345 -12.17 33.13 -27.01
CA ALA A 345 -11.61 34.31 -27.65
C ALA A 345 -10.79 33.99 -28.92
N PHE A 346 -9.90 32.98 -28.87
CA PHE A 346 -9.13 32.58 -30.04
C PHE A 346 -9.97 31.84 -31.09
N ASN A 347 -11.01 31.08 -30.70
CA ASN A 347 -11.98 30.51 -31.66
C ASN A 347 -12.74 31.60 -32.42
N LYS A 348 -13.13 32.69 -31.76
CA LYS A 348 -13.72 33.86 -32.42
C LYS A 348 -12.73 34.50 -33.43
N MET A 349 -11.46 34.68 -33.04
CA MET A 349 -10.41 35.20 -33.93
C MET A 349 -10.12 34.27 -35.12
N ALA A 350 -10.10 32.95 -34.90
CA ALA A 350 -9.89 31.94 -35.94
C ALA A 350 -11.01 31.89 -36.99
N SER A 351 -12.23 32.29 -36.60
CA SER A 351 -13.45 32.23 -37.41
C SER A 351 -13.79 33.56 -38.10
N ASP A 352 -13.31 34.70 -37.56
CA ASP A 352 -13.55 36.02 -38.14
C ASP A 352 -12.86 36.17 -39.50
N SER A 353 -13.66 36.12 -40.57
CA SER A 353 -13.23 36.31 -41.97
C SER A 353 -12.46 37.61 -42.23
N LYS A 354 -12.59 38.64 -41.37
CA LYS A 354 -11.86 39.90 -41.48
C LYS A 354 -10.41 39.80 -41.00
N GLN A 355 -10.04 38.72 -40.30
CA GLN A 355 -8.67 38.49 -39.85
C GLN A 355 -7.79 37.93 -40.98
N PRO A 356 -6.54 38.42 -41.13
CA PRO A 356 -5.51 37.80 -41.96
C PRO A 356 -5.39 36.29 -41.75
N ALA A 357 -5.11 35.54 -42.82
CA ALA A 357 -5.15 34.08 -42.81
C ALA A 357 -4.09 33.45 -41.88
N ASP A 358 -2.93 34.08 -41.79
CA ASP A 358 -1.85 33.83 -40.83
C ASP A 358 -2.33 34.00 -39.37
N LYS A 359 -2.98 35.12 -39.04
CA LYS A 359 -3.54 35.35 -37.70
C LYS A 359 -4.63 34.34 -37.34
N ARG A 360 -5.51 33.99 -38.30
CA ARG A 360 -6.51 32.92 -38.11
C ARG A 360 -5.86 31.57 -37.84
N GLN A 361 -4.77 31.24 -38.55
CA GLN A 361 -4.05 29.99 -38.36
C GLN A 361 -3.29 29.97 -37.02
N GLN A 362 -2.69 31.09 -36.61
CA GLN A 362 -2.08 31.23 -35.29
C GLN A 362 -3.12 31.06 -34.18
N ALA A 363 -4.29 31.69 -34.29
CA ALA A 363 -5.37 31.54 -33.33
C ALA A 363 -5.85 30.08 -33.20
N LYS A 364 -6.01 29.35 -34.31
CA LYS A 364 -6.32 27.90 -34.29
C LYS A 364 -5.27 27.06 -33.57
N GLN A 365 -4.00 27.43 -33.66
CA GLN A 365 -2.93 26.73 -32.95
C GLN A 365 -2.94 27.06 -31.45
N THR A 366 -3.22 28.31 -31.06
CA THR A 366 -3.37 28.70 -29.65
C THR A 366 -4.58 28.03 -28.99
N VAL A 367 -5.70 27.88 -29.72
CA VAL A 367 -6.87 27.08 -29.26
C VAL A 367 -6.44 25.67 -28.86
N LYS A 368 -5.75 24.94 -29.74
CA LYS A 368 -5.26 23.57 -29.44
C LYS A 368 -4.37 23.53 -28.21
N THR A 369 -3.48 24.51 -28.04
CA THR A 369 -2.60 24.59 -26.86
C THR A 369 -3.39 24.76 -25.56
N PHE A 370 -4.42 25.62 -25.56
CA PHE A 370 -5.27 25.81 -24.37
C PHE A 370 -6.26 24.67 -24.15
N GLU A 371 -6.79 24.04 -25.21
CA GLU A 371 -7.60 22.82 -25.11
C GLU A 371 -6.79 21.68 -24.49
N HIS A 372 -5.54 21.50 -24.91
CA HIS A 372 -4.63 20.53 -24.30
C HIS A 372 -4.35 20.86 -22.83
N ALA A 373 -3.91 22.09 -22.53
CA ALA A 373 -3.59 22.51 -21.16
C ALA A 373 -4.79 22.49 -20.20
N LEU A 374 -6.01 22.67 -20.71
CA LEU A 374 -7.25 22.48 -19.97
C LEU A 374 -7.57 20.99 -19.78
N SER A 375 -7.37 20.17 -20.81
CA SER A 375 -7.65 18.72 -20.75
C SER A 375 -6.77 17.97 -19.76
N THR A 376 -5.52 18.43 -19.56
CA THR A 376 -4.56 17.85 -18.60
C THR A 376 -4.48 18.65 -17.29
N LEU A 377 -5.45 19.53 -17.00
CA LEU A 377 -5.35 20.43 -15.85
C LEU A 377 -5.48 19.66 -14.52
N GLY A 378 -4.45 19.77 -13.68
CA GLY A 378 -4.34 18.97 -12.45
C GLY A 378 -4.01 17.51 -12.70
N GLU A 379 -3.55 17.15 -13.90
CA GLU A 379 -2.76 15.94 -14.11
C GLU A 379 -1.30 16.30 -13.83
N SER A 380 -0.64 15.55 -12.97
CA SER A 380 0.82 15.50 -13.00
C SER A 380 1.23 14.82 -14.31
N ASN A 381 2.42 15.10 -14.85
CA ASN A 381 2.91 14.47 -16.08
C ASN A 381 3.17 12.96 -15.96
N ASN A 382 2.83 12.35 -14.81
CA ASN A 382 2.87 10.92 -14.58
C ASN A 382 1.65 10.26 -15.24
N SER A 383 1.80 9.84 -16.49
CA SER A 383 0.80 9.04 -17.21
C SER A 383 0.78 7.59 -16.72
N ASN A 384 0.37 7.38 -15.45
CA ASN A 384 -0.03 6.11 -14.84
C ASN A 384 -0.94 6.39 -13.60
N LEU A 385 -2.25 6.29 -13.78
CA LEU A 385 -3.31 6.21 -12.74
C LEU A 385 -4.45 5.31 -13.25
#